data_AF-A0A7Y8H6Q7-F1
#
_entry.id   AF-A0A7Y8H6Q7-F1
#
_cell.length_a   1.000
_cell.length_b   1.000
_cell.length_c   1.000
_cell.angle_alpha   90.00
_cell.angle_beta   90.00
_cell.angle_gamma   90.00
#
_symmetry.space_group_name_H-M   'P 1'
#
loop_
_entity.id
_entity.type
_entity.pdbx_description
1 polymer ?
#
loop_
_entity_poly.entity_id
_entity_poly.type
_entity_poly.pdbx_seq_one_letter_code
_entity_poly.pdbx_strand_id
1 'polypeptide(L)'
;MNEETLAEEKERKLEDIKKEAEERACPVQRSLYFVEEFLAGPMCGKCYPCSLGTYEAKLRLISIAQHLEGVNEKDLDALKRIASQMIVGSYCIKGRNTGKFIMDILTSSMDEFQQHLSGICPKKECISLIEYVINPDLCIMCGKCLEVCKYGAIIGEPKKPYLSGYSPFEIRQKRCTKCGECIKVCPVGAIEVITTQIEEPVSSK
;
A
#
# COMPACT_ATOMS: atom_id res chain seq x y z
N MET A 1 -39.94 6.94 -8.91
CA MET A 1 -39.28 6.42 -7.69
C MET A 1 -39.35 4.91 -7.80
N ASN A 2 -38.32 4.28 -8.39
CA ASN A 2 -38.29 2.84 -8.60
C ASN A 2 -37.23 2.26 -7.65
N GLU A 3 -37.68 1.40 -6.76
CA GLU A 3 -36.95 0.78 -5.64
C GLU A 3 -36.11 -0.45 -6.08
N GLU A 4 -35.57 -0.48 -7.31
CA GLU A 4 -34.98 -1.69 -7.90
C GLU A 4 -33.46 -1.60 -8.17
N THR A 5 -32.71 -0.82 -7.40
CA THR A 5 -31.23 -0.85 -7.45
C THR A 5 -30.61 -1.12 -6.08
N LEU A 6 -31.18 -2.05 -5.32
CA LEU A 6 -30.52 -2.66 -4.16
C LEU A 6 -29.71 -3.86 -4.65
N ALA A 7 -28.49 -3.55 -5.07
CA ALA A 7 -27.28 -4.35 -4.91
C ALA A 7 -27.48 -5.88 -4.76
N GLU A 8 -27.34 -6.59 -5.87
CA GLU A 8 -26.83 -7.97 -5.83
C GLU A 8 -25.36 -7.92 -5.40
N GLU A 9 -25.10 -7.68 -4.12
CA GLU A 9 -23.80 -7.94 -3.51
C GLU A 9 -23.62 -9.46 -3.46
N LYS A 10 -23.13 -9.99 -4.57
CA LYS A 10 -22.75 -11.39 -4.74
C LYS A 10 -21.84 -11.78 -3.57
N GLU A 11 -22.33 -12.68 -2.72
CA GLU A 11 -21.63 -13.17 -1.53
C GLU A 11 -20.27 -13.77 -1.94
N ARG A 12 -19.20 -12.97 -1.86
CA ARG A 12 -17.85 -13.43 -2.22
C ARG A 12 -17.40 -14.44 -1.17
N LYS A 13 -16.99 -15.63 -1.62
CA LYS A 13 -16.52 -16.66 -0.70
C LYS A 13 -15.15 -16.26 -0.14
N LEU A 14 -14.90 -16.62 1.12
CA LEU A 14 -13.63 -16.35 1.81
C LEU A 14 -12.41 -16.90 1.03
N GLU A 15 -12.60 -18.02 0.33
CA GLU A 15 -11.57 -18.67 -0.48
C GLU A 15 -11.20 -17.87 -1.72
N ASP A 16 -12.18 -17.19 -2.34
CA ASP A 16 -11.94 -16.36 -3.51
C ASP A 16 -11.19 -15.09 -3.11
N ILE A 17 -11.61 -14.46 -1.99
CA ILE A 17 -10.90 -13.31 -1.39
C ILE A 17 -9.46 -13.68 -1.04
N LYS A 18 -9.23 -14.89 -0.52
CA LYS A 18 -7.88 -15.36 -0.19
C LYS A 18 -7.00 -15.47 -1.44
N LYS A 19 -7.52 -16.01 -2.54
CA LYS A 19 -6.78 -16.13 -3.80
C LYS A 19 -6.42 -14.76 -4.38
N GLU A 20 -7.37 -13.84 -4.42
CA GLU A 20 -7.14 -12.46 -4.89
C GLU A 20 -6.13 -11.72 -4.00
N ALA A 21 -6.13 -11.98 -2.68
CA ALA A 21 -5.12 -11.45 -1.79
C ALA A 21 -3.72 -12.00 -2.09
N GLU A 22 -3.60 -13.28 -2.44
CA GLU A 22 -2.33 -13.93 -2.80
C GLU A 22 -1.70 -13.34 -4.07
N GLU A 23 -2.49 -12.73 -4.96
CA GLU A 23 -1.99 -12.02 -6.14
C GLU A 23 -1.19 -10.76 -5.80
N ARG A 24 -1.42 -10.16 -4.61
CA ARG A 24 -0.62 -9.02 -4.15
C ARG A 24 0.75 -9.47 -3.68
N ALA A 25 1.79 -8.79 -4.15
CA ALA A 25 3.17 -9.16 -3.86
C ALA A 25 3.59 -8.84 -2.42
N CYS A 26 3.12 -7.71 -1.87
CA CYS A 26 3.44 -7.22 -0.55
C CYS A 26 2.54 -7.88 0.52
N PRO A 27 3.13 -8.52 1.56
CA PRO A 27 2.38 -9.17 2.64
C PRO A 27 1.47 -8.22 3.43
N VAL A 28 1.88 -6.97 3.60
CA VAL A 28 1.08 -5.94 4.29
C VAL A 28 -0.17 -5.61 3.46
N GLN A 29 0.00 -5.38 2.15
CA GLN A 29 -1.11 -5.11 1.23
C GLN A 29 -2.03 -6.32 1.06
N ARG A 30 -1.47 -7.54 1.01
CA ARG A 30 -2.21 -8.80 1.01
C ARG A 30 -3.10 -8.92 2.24
N SER A 31 -2.53 -8.68 3.43
CA SER A 31 -3.28 -8.73 4.69
C SER A 31 -4.35 -7.66 4.74
N LEU A 32 -4.02 -6.43 4.33
CA LEU A 32 -4.95 -5.30 4.31
C LEU A 32 -6.14 -5.59 3.39
N TYR A 33 -5.87 -6.01 2.16
CA TYR A 33 -6.91 -6.34 1.19
C TYR A 33 -7.85 -7.44 1.69
N PHE A 34 -7.30 -8.53 2.22
CA PHE A 34 -8.11 -9.61 2.78
C PHE A 34 -9.02 -9.13 3.92
N VAL A 35 -8.50 -8.32 4.84
CA VAL A 35 -9.29 -7.78 5.97
C VAL A 35 -10.34 -6.78 5.48
N GLU A 36 -10.02 -5.96 4.47
CA GLU A 36 -10.97 -5.01 3.88
C GLU A 36 -12.13 -5.72 3.18
N GLU A 37 -11.86 -6.70 2.34
CA GLU A 37 -12.89 -7.49 1.68
C GLU A 37 -13.71 -8.30 2.70
N PHE A 38 -13.07 -8.81 3.76
CA PHE A 38 -13.79 -9.48 4.84
C PHE A 38 -14.77 -8.54 5.57
N LEU A 39 -14.35 -7.30 5.83
CA LEU A 39 -15.19 -6.27 6.47
C LEU A 39 -16.28 -5.73 5.53
N ALA A 40 -16.03 -5.71 4.22
CA ALA A 40 -17.01 -5.31 3.21
C ALA A 40 -18.12 -6.36 3.03
N GLY A 41 -17.81 -7.64 3.31
CA GLY A 41 -18.79 -8.72 3.26
C GLY A 41 -19.78 -8.73 4.44
N PRO A 42 -20.83 -9.57 4.37
CA PRO A 42 -21.84 -9.68 5.42
C PRO A 42 -21.24 -10.27 6.71
N MET A 43 -20.96 -9.40 7.69
CA MET A 43 -20.49 -9.80 9.00
C MET A 43 -21.65 -10.02 9.99
N CYS A 44 -21.57 -11.08 10.79
CA CYS A 44 -22.62 -11.37 11.77
C CYS A 44 -22.53 -10.56 13.07
N GLY A 45 -21.37 -9.96 13.39
CA GLY A 45 -21.17 -9.10 14.57
C GLY A 45 -21.29 -9.77 15.95
N LYS A 46 -21.48 -11.10 16.02
CA LYS A 46 -21.84 -11.80 17.27
C LYS A 46 -20.68 -11.99 18.26
N CYS A 47 -19.43 -11.95 17.81
CA CYS A 47 -18.27 -12.15 18.67
C CYS A 47 -17.34 -10.95 18.61
N TYR A 48 -17.08 -10.35 19.77
CA TYR A 48 -16.18 -9.20 19.91
C TYR A 48 -14.78 -9.44 19.33
N PRO A 49 -14.11 -10.60 19.54
CA PRO A 49 -12.80 -10.85 18.96
C PRO A 49 -12.80 -10.78 17.43
N CYS A 50 -13.87 -11.23 16.77
CA CYS A 50 -13.98 -11.17 15.31
C CYS A 50 -14.30 -9.74 14.86
N SER A 51 -15.36 -9.12 15.39
CA SER A 51 -15.81 -7.81 14.90
C SER A 51 -14.83 -6.68 15.19
N LEU A 52 -14.37 -6.59 16.44
CA LEU A 52 -13.43 -5.55 16.85
C LEU A 52 -12.01 -5.88 16.43
N GLY A 53 -11.63 -7.17 16.48
CA GLY A 53 -10.30 -7.60 16.10
C GLY A 53 -9.99 -7.38 14.63
N THR A 54 -10.92 -7.68 13.71
CA THR A 54 -10.70 -7.38 12.27
C THR A 54 -10.63 -5.89 12.00
N TYR A 55 -11.44 -5.09 12.69
CA TYR A 55 -11.40 -3.64 12.56
C TYR A 55 -10.08 -3.05 13.08
N GLU A 56 -9.63 -3.47 14.27
CA GLU A 56 -8.34 -3.05 14.81
C GLU A 56 -7.18 -3.51 13.92
N ALA A 57 -7.22 -4.77 13.43
CA ALA A 57 -6.21 -5.29 12.51
C ALA A 57 -6.13 -4.44 11.23
N LYS A 58 -7.27 -4.02 10.67
CA LYS A 58 -7.31 -3.10 9.52
C LYS A 58 -6.57 -1.80 9.83
N LEU A 59 -6.87 -1.14 10.95
CA LEU A 59 -6.25 0.13 11.32
C LEU A 59 -4.73 -0.01 11.49
N ARG A 60 -4.29 -1.09 12.14
CA ARG A 60 -2.85 -1.38 12.33
C ARG A 60 -2.16 -1.64 10.99
N LEU A 61 -2.77 -2.42 10.10
CA LEU A 61 -2.24 -2.71 8.76
C LEU A 61 -2.17 -1.45 7.89
N ILE A 62 -3.17 -0.55 7.96
CA ILE A 62 -3.12 0.76 7.29
C ILE A 62 -1.96 1.59 7.83
N SER A 63 -1.80 1.61 9.16
CA SER A 63 -0.72 2.37 9.81
C SER A 63 0.66 1.88 9.35
N ILE A 64 0.86 0.56 9.29
CA ILE A 64 2.10 -0.06 8.79
C ILE A 64 2.29 0.20 7.29
N ALA A 65 1.24 0.06 6.47
CA ALA A 65 1.31 0.27 5.03
C ALA A 65 1.64 1.72 4.66
N GLN A 66 1.18 2.68 5.46
CA GLN A 66 1.41 4.11 5.25
C GLN A 66 2.61 4.66 6.02
N HIS A 67 3.22 3.86 6.90
CA HIS A 67 4.29 4.28 7.81
C HIS A 67 3.93 5.57 8.55
N LEU A 68 2.80 5.55 9.27
CA LEU A 68 2.35 6.69 10.08
C LEU A 68 3.26 6.89 11.31
N GLU A 69 3.26 8.10 11.85
CA GLU A 69 4.02 8.42 13.06
C GLU A 69 3.61 7.51 14.23
N GLY A 70 4.60 6.90 14.90
CA GLY A 70 4.39 6.04 16.07
C GLY A 70 4.24 4.56 15.77
N VAL A 71 4.29 4.13 14.49
CA VAL A 71 4.34 2.72 14.11
C VAL A 71 5.60 2.07 14.66
N ASN A 72 5.43 1.00 15.43
CA ASN A 72 6.51 0.31 16.13
C ASN A 72 6.26 -1.21 16.17
N GLU A 73 7.22 -1.96 16.71
CA GLU A 73 7.08 -3.41 16.93
C GLU A 73 5.82 -3.78 17.76
N LYS A 74 5.33 -2.85 18.59
CA LYS A 74 4.07 -3.00 19.33
C LYS A 74 2.86 -3.24 18.43
N ASP A 75 2.84 -2.70 17.21
CA ASP A 75 1.77 -2.95 16.24
C ASP A 75 1.78 -4.40 15.75
N LEU A 76 2.97 -4.98 15.55
CA LEU A 76 3.12 -6.40 15.19
C LEU A 76 2.69 -7.31 16.34
N ASP A 77 3.05 -6.96 17.57
CA ASP A 77 2.61 -7.71 18.75
C ASP A 77 1.10 -7.62 18.96
N ALA A 78 0.51 -6.44 18.73
CA ALA A 78 -0.93 -6.26 18.76
C ALA A 78 -1.61 -7.13 17.70
N LEU A 79 -1.10 -7.14 16.46
CA LEU A 79 -1.62 -7.98 15.38
C LEU A 79 -1.55 -9.49 15.72
N LYS A 80 -0.42 -9.96 16.28
CA LYS A 80 -0.28 -11.35 16.76
C LYS A 80 -1.30 -11.68 17.84
N ARG A 81 -1.50 -10.77 18.81
CA ARG A 81 -2.48 -10.93 19.89
C ARG A 81 -3.90 -10.98 19.33
N ILE A 82 -4.26 -10.08 18.42
CA ILE A 82 -5.57 -10.05 17.76
C ILE A 82 -5.81 -11.38 17.04
N ALA A 83 -4.86 -11.82 16.23
CA ALA A 83 -4.96 -13.07 15.48
C ALA A 83 -5.17 -14.28 16.42
N SER A 84 -4.39 -14.36 17.50
CA SER A 84 -4.54 -15.41 18.53
C SER A 84 -5.94 -15.39 19.19
N GLN A 85 -6.40 -14.21 19.60
CA GLN A 85 -7.73 -14.06 20.22
C GLN A 85 -8.87 -14.33 19.25
N MET A 86 -8.70 -14.02 17.96
CA MET A 86 -9.67 -14.38 16.93
C MET A 86 -9.78 -15.89 16.74
N ILE A 87 -8.66 -16.62 16.77
CA ILE A 87 -8.63 -18.08 16.61
C ILE A 87 -9.37 -18.78 17.76
N VAL A 88 -9.12 -18.35 19.00
CA VAL A 88 -9.69 -19.00 20.19
C VAL A 88 -11.09 -18.46 20.53
N GLY A 89 -11.29 -17.15 20.42
CA GLY A 89 -12.48 -16.44 20.89
C GLY A 89 -13.60 -16.29 19.87
N SER A 90 -13.39 -16.62 18.58
CA SER A 90 -14.47 -16.58 17.58
C SER A 90 -15.35 -17.82 17.63
N TYR A 91 -16.66 -17.62 17.55
CA TYR A 91 -17.63 -18.73 17.49
C TYR A 91 -17.68 -19.39 16.11
N CYS A 92 -17.60 -18.61 15.02
CA CYS A 92 -17.73 -19.13 13.67
C CYS A 92 -16.38 -19.54 13.05
N ILE A 93 -16.43 -20.52 12.13
CA ILE A 93 -15.24 -20.97 11.38
C ILE A 93 -14.62 -19.83 10.56
N LYS A 94 -15.45 -18.93 10.01
CA LYS A 94 -15.01 -17.76 9.22
C LYS A 94 -14.07 -16.88 10.07
N GLY A 95 -14.50 -16.48 11.26
CA GLY A 95 -13.70 -15.64 12.16
C GLY A 95 -12.40 -16.32 12.63
N ARG A 96 -12.45 -17.63 12.93
CA ARG A 96 -11.25 -18.39 13.27
C ARG A 96 -10.26 -18.47 12.10
N ASN A 97 -10.75 -18.69 10.89
CA ASN A 97 -9.92 -18.77 9.69
C ASN A 97 -9.30 -17.41 9.34
N THR A 98 -10.02 -16.30 9.51
CA THR A 98 -9.47 -14.94 9.36
C THR A 98 -8.32 -14.71 10.35
N GLY A 99 -8.48 -15.13 11.61
CA GLY A 99 -7.40 -15.07 12.60
C GLY A 99 -6.18 -15.92 12.21
N LYS A 100 -6.40 -17.14 11.72
CA LYS A 100 -5.32 -18.00 11.20
C LYS A 100 -4.59 -17.37 10.03
N PHE A 101 -5.31 -16.82 9.06
CA PHE A 101 -4.71 -16.17 7.88
C PHE A 101 -3.79 -15.01 8.27
N ILE A 102 -4.24 -14.14 9.18
CA ILE A 102 -3.40 -13.03 9.68
C ILE A 102 -2.16 -13.58 10.39
N MET A 103 -2.31 -14.60 11.24
CA MET A 103 -1.18 -15.24 11.92
C MET A 103 -0.19 -15.85 10.92
N ASP A 104 -0.68 -16.59 9.94
CA ASP A 104 0.14 -17.30 8.94
C ASP A 104 0.97 -16.31 8.11
N ILE A 105 0.37 -15.19 7.68
CA ILE A 105 1.10 -14.15 6.94
C ILE A 105 2.15 -13.50 7.83
N LEU A 106 1.78 -13.11 9.05
CA LEU A 106 2.72 -12.52 10.00
C LEU A 106 3.92 -13.45 10.18
N THR A 107 3.70 -14.71 10.52
CA THR A 107 4.79 -15.67 10.73
C THR A 107 5.62 -15.92 9.47
N SER A 108 5.00 -16.07 8.30
CA SER A 108 5.71 -16.38 7.05
C SER A 108 6.53 -15.20 6.51
N SER A 109 6.20 -13.97 6.88
CA SER A 109 6.78 -12.75 6.28
C SER A 109 7.23 -11.70 7.30
N MET A 110 7.59 -12.13 8.52
CA MET A 110 8.07 -11.24 9.60
C MET A 110 9.12 -10.22 9.14
N ASP A 111 10.11 -10.66 8.33
CA ASP A 111 11.18 -9.78 7.83
C ASP A 111 10.63 -8.62 6.98
N GLU A 112 9.67 -8.90 6.09
CA GLU A 112 9.05 -7.86 5.26
C GLU A 112 8.22 -6.88 6.09
N PHE A 113 7.56 -7.34 7.16
CA PHE A 113 6.88 -6.45 8.11
C PHE A 113 7.87 -5.56 8.87
N GLN A 114 9.03 -6.10 9.27
CA GLN A 114 10.08 -5.30 9.90
C GLN A 114 10.65 -4.24 8.94
N GLN A 115 10.80 -4.56 7.66
CA GLN A 115 11.20 -3.57 6.65
C GLN A 115 10.15 -2.45 6.49
N HIS A 116 8.85 -2.75 6.65
CA HIS A 116 7.82 -1.69 6.65
C HIS A 116 7.91 -0.81 7.91
N LEU A 117 8.34 -1.35 9.05
CA LEU A 117 8.62 -0.55 10.25
C LEU A 117 9.79 0.41 10.03
N SER A 118 10.75 0.11 9.15
CA SER A 118 11.80 1.04 8.75
C SER A 118 11.43 1.93 7.55
N GLY A 119 10.18 1.85 7.06
CA GLY A 119 9.67 2.68 5.97
C GLY A 119 9.97 2.15 4.56
N ILE A 120 10.39 0.89 4.42
CA ILE A 120 10.76 0.30 3.14
C ILE A 120 9.76 -0.78 2.74
N CYS A 121 9.19 -0.66 1.53
CA CYS A 121 8.37 -1.71 0.93
C CYS A 121 9.19 -2.51 -0.12
N PRO A 122 9.72 -3.71 0.18
CA PRO A 122 10.59 -4.45 -0.73
C PRO A 122 9.95 -4.75 -2.09
N LYS A 123 8.60 -4.86 -2.12
CA LYS A 123 7.81 -5.17 -3.31
C LYS A 123 7.28 -3.94 -4.05
N LYS A 124 7.50 -2.72 -3.52
CA LYS A 124 7.09 -1.43 -4.13
C LYS A 124 5.59 -1.30 -4.43
N GLU A 125 4.73 -1.96 -3.65
CA GLU A 125 3.26 -1.86 -3.80
C GLU A 125 2.63 -0.80 -2.88
N CYS A 126 3.24 -0.52 -1.72
CA CYS A 126 2.71 0.47 -0.79
C CYS A 126 2.92 1.89 -1.34
N ILE A 127 1.83 2.52 -1.79
CA ILE A 127 1.84 3.85 -2.46
C ILE A 127 2.53 4.91 -1.58
N SER A 128 2.33 4.87 -0.27
CA SER A 128 2.95 5.85 0.64
C SER A 128 4.47 5.73 0.70
N LEU A 129 5.04 4.54 0.47
CA LEU A 129 6.48 4.25 0.64
C LEU A 129 7.28 4.29 -0.67
N ILE A 130 6.62 4.50 -1.81
CA ILE A 130 7.29 4.61 -3.11
C ILE A 130 7.55 6.07 -3.47
N GLU A 131 8.63 6.33 -4.17
CA GLU A 131 8.92 7.61 -4.82
C GLU A 131 9.25 7.38 -6.28
N TYR A 132 8.85 8.34 -7.10
CA TYR A 132 9.15 8.31 -8.53
C TYR A 132 10.33 9.22 -8.82
N VAL A 133 11.39 8.65 -9.37
CA VAL A 133 12.60 9.38 -9.76
C VAL A 133 12.83 9.22 -11.25
N ILE A 134 13.19 10.31 -11.92
CA ILE A 134 13.51 10.28 -13.35
C ILE A 134 15.01 10.10 -13.49
N ASN A 135 15.41 9.07 -14.21
CA ASN A 135 16.81 8.83 -14.55
C ASN A 135 17.21 9.78 -15.71
N PRO A 136 18.14 10.73 -15.48
CA PRO A 136 18.51 11.72 -16.48
C PRO A 136 19.23 11.11 -17.69
N ASP A 137 19.92 9.97 -17.52
CA ASP A 137 20.70 9.33 -18.59
C ASP A 137 19.79 8.68 -19.64
N LEU A 138 18.64 8.15 -19.21
CA LEU A 138 17.65 7.54 -20.09
C LEU A 138 16.63 8.56 -20.64
N CYS A 139 16.52 9.72 -20.01
CA CYS A 139 15.48 10.69 -20.33
C CYS A 139 15.76 11.42 -21.66
N ILE A 140 14.93 11.14 -22.68
CA ILE A 140 14.97 11.86 -23.97
C ILE A 140 14.37 13.27 -23.93
N MET A 141 13.98 13.76 -22.75
CA MET A 141 13.41 15.09 -22.53
C MET A 141 12.20 15.43 -23.42
N CYS A 142 11.31 14.45 -23.64
CA CYS A 142 10.15 14.59 -24.52
C CYS A 142 8.98 15.41 -23.96
N GLY A 143 8.95 15.69 -22.65
CA GLY A 143 7.91 16.50 -22.00
C GLY A 143 6.57 15.82 -21.71
N LYS A 144 6.30 14.61 -22.22
CA LYS A 144 5.01 13.90 -22.01
C LYS A 144 4.64 13.69 -20.54
N CYS A 145 5.63 13.43 -19.69
CA CYS A 145 5.39 13.26 -18.25
C CYS A 145 4.89 14.56 -17.59
N LEU A 146 5.38 15.71 -18.05
CA LEU A 146 4.99 17.03 -17.54
C LEU A 146 3.54 17.36 -17.94
N GLU A 147 3.13 17.06 -19.18
CA GLU A 147 1.77 17.32 -19.68
C GLU A 147 0.69 16.52 -18.93
N VAL A 148 1.01 15.28 -18.56
CA VAL A 148 0.08 14.38 -17.85
C VAL A 148 -0.01 14.70 -16.36
N CYS A 149 0.98 15.39 -15.79
CA CYS A 149 1.00 15.68 -14.37
C CYS A 149 -0.01 16.77 -13.99
N LYS A 150 -1.23 16.36 -13.62
CA LYS A 150 -2.32 17.23 -13.15
C LYS A 150 -1.94 18.14 -11.97
N TYR A 151 -0.97 17.71 -11.15
CA TYR A 151 -0.53 18.41 -9.95
C TYR A 151 0.72 19.28 -10.17
N GLY A 152 1.26 19.33 -11.39
CA GLY A 152 2.46 20.12 -11.68
C GLY A 152 3.67 19.76 -10.80
N ALA A 153 3.81 18.48 -10.47
CA ALA A 153 4.89 17.98 -9.62
C ALA A 153 6.23 17.85 -10.37
N ILE A 154 6.19 17.75 -11.70
CA ILE A 154 7.37 17.59 -12.55
C ILE A 154 7.86 18.97 -12.99
N ILE A 155 9.12 19.26 -12.71
CA ILE A 155 9.83 20.44 -13.19
C ILE A 155 10.83 20.02 -14.27
N GLY A 156 11.08 20.88 -15.24
CA GLY A 156 12.03 20.63 -16.32
C GLY A 156 11.58 21.32 -17.60
N GLU A 157 12.51 21.44 -18.55
CA GLU A 157 12.24 22.05 -19.83
C GLU A 157 12.46 21.04 -20.96
N PRO A 158 11.54 20.98 -21.95
CA PRO A 158 11.73 20.10 -23.09
C PRO A 158 12.92 20.56 -23.93
N LYS A 159 13.59 19.59 -24.57
CA LYS A 159 14.76 19.86 -25.41
C LYS A 159 14.39 20.73 -26.61
N LYS A 160 14.83 21.99 -26.61
CA LYS A 160 14.68 22.95 -27.71
C LYS A 160 15.96 23.02 -28.56
N PRO A 161 15.93 22.73 -29.87
CA PRO A 161 17.13 22.54 -30.70
C PRO A 161 18.08 23.75 -30.78
N TYR A 162 17.64 24.93 -30.36
CA TYR A 162 18.39 26.20 -30.42
C TYR A 162 18.98 26.65 -29.07
N LEU A 163 18.79 25.90 -27.98
CA LEU A 163 19.27 26.24 -26.63
C LEU A 163 20.24 25.18 -26.11
N SER A 164 21.48 25.56 -25.80
CA SER A 164 22.44 24.70 -25.11
C SER A 164 22.39 24.95 -23.61
N GLY A 165 21.51 24.22 -22.92
CA GLY A 165 21.30 24.35 -21.47
C GLY A 165 19.91 23.87 -21.12
N TYR A 166 19.75 22.58 -20.87
CA TYR A 166 18.46 22.00 -20.47
C TYR A 166 18.49 21.64 -19.00
N SER A 167 17.43 22.01 -18.29
CA SER A 167 17.17 21.46 -16.96
C SER A 167 16.56 20.06 -17.12
N PRO A 168 17.19 18.99 -16.58
CA PRO A 168 16.61 17.66 -16.63
C PRO A 168 15.25 17.64 -15.93
N PHE A 169 14.38 16.72 -16.35
CA PHE A 169 13.09 16.55 -15.69
C PHE A 169 13.30 15.96 -14.30
N GLU A 170 12.77 16.64 -13.28
CA GLU A 170 12.84 16.23 -11.88
C GLU A 170 11.43 16.23 -11.26
N ILE A 171 11.15 15.25 -10.40
CA ILE A 171 9.86 15.14 -9.72
C ILE A 171 10.00 15.70 -8.31
N ARG A 172 9.26 16.76 -8.01
CA ARG A 172 9.15 17.28 -6.65
C ARG A 172 8.23 16.39 -5.83
N GLN A 173 8.84 15.55 -4.98
CA GLN A 173 8.10 14.56 -4.16
C GLN A 173 7.01 15.19 -3.30
N LYS A 174 7.25 16.40 -2.75
CA LYS A 174 6.26 17.14 -1.94
C LYS A 174 4.96 17.50 -2.69
N ARG A 175 4.98 17.55 -4.03
CA ARG A 175 3.80 17.81 -4.87
C ARG A 175 3.28 16.56 -5.58
N CYS A 176 4.07 15.49 -5.57
CA CYS A 176 3.71 14.25 -6.24
C CYS A 176 2.68 13.49 -5.41
N THR A 177 1.49 13.29 -5.97
CA THR A 177 0.46 12.44 -5.33
C THR A 177 0.64 10.95 -5.63
N LYS A 178 1.79 10.58 -6.22
CA LYS A 178 2.18 9.20 -6.52
C LYS A 178 1.13 8.42 -7.36
N CYS A 179 0.46 9.10 -8.30
CA CYS A 179 -0.59 8.51 -9.14
C CYS A 179 -0.07 7.53 -10.21
N GLY A 180 1.23 7.57 -10.53
CA GLY A 180 1.86 6.66 -11.50
C GLY A 180 1.50 6.92 -12.98
N GLU A 181 0.75 7.98 -13.30
CA GLU A 181 0.39 8.31 -14.69
C GLU A 181 1.64 8.63 -15.54
N CYS A 182 2.68 9.23 -14.94
CA CYS A 182 3.93 9.57 -15.62
C CYS A 182 4.69 8.35 -16.15
N ILE A 183 4.65 7.21 -15.45
CA ILE A 183 5.32 5.97 -15.86
C ILE A 183 4.67 5.41 -17.11
N LYS A 184 3.33 5.39 -17.16
CA LYS A 184 2.57 4.80 -18.27
C LYS A 184 2.83 5.51 -19.60
N VAL A 185 3.14 6.80 -19.57
CA VAL A 185 3.34 7.62 -20.77
C VAL A 185 4.80 7.76 -21.18
N CYS A 186 5.75 7.27 -20.38
CA CYS A 186 7.17 7.38 -20.68
C CYS A 186 7.55 6.35 -21.77
N PRO A 187 7.94 6.77 -22.99
CA PRO A 187 8.23 5.85 -24.09
C PRO A 187 9.53 5.06 -23.88
N VAL A 188 10.44 5.58 -23.06
CA VAL A 188 11.78 5.03 -22.82
C VAL A 188 11.91 4.38 -21.44
N GLY A 189 10.85 4.40 -20.63
CA GLY A 189 10.88 3.82 -19.29
C GLY A 189 11.86 4.49 -18.32
N ALA A 190 12.20 5.77 -18.53
CA ALA A 190 13.19 6.49 -17.72
C ALA A 190 12.73 6.86 -16.29
N ILE A 191 11.56 6.40 -15.85
CA ILE A 191 11.02 6.70 -14.52
C ILE A 191 11.13 5.46 -13.64
N GLU A 192 11.94 5.57 -12.61
CA GLU A 192 12.20 4.51 -11.65
C GLU A 192 11.35 4.69 -10.39
N VAL A 193 10.92 3.56 -9.82
CA VAL A 193 10.23 3.51 -8.54
C VAL A 193 11.25 3.11 -7.49
N ILE A 194 11.58 4.03 -6.59
CA ILE A 194 12.45 3.76 -5.44
C ILE A 194 11.60 3.70 -4.18
N THR A 195 12.07 3.00 -3.16
CA THR A 195 11.52 3.09 -1.81
C THR A 195 12.31 4.11 -1.02
N THR A 196 11.62 5.03 -0.36
CA THR A 196 12.25 6.02 0.50
C THR A 196 12.98 5.29 1.63
N GLN A 197 14.30 5.47 1.72
CA GLN A 197 15.00 5.24 2.97
C GLN A 197 14.79 6.50 3.80
N ILE A 198 13.99 6.41 4.85
CA ILE A 198 13.91 7.49 5.84
C ILE A 198 15.22 7.43 6.61
N GLU A 199 16.25 8.13 6.13
CA GLU A 199 17.41 8.41 6.97
C GLU A 199 16.88 9.18 8.17
N GLU A 200 17.06 8.62 9.37
CA GLU A 200 16.78 9.29 10.63
C GLU A 200 17.33 10.72 10.56
N PRO A 201 16.60 11.73 11.09
CA PRO A 201 17.14 13.08 11.13
C PRO A 201 18.46 13.02 11.88
N VAL A 202 19.57 13.24 11.16
CA VAL A 202 20.90 13.35 11.73
C VAL A 202 20.79 14.37 12.86
N SER A 203 20.90 13.85 14.08
CA SER A 203 20.90 14.60 15.33
C SER A 203 21.78 15.83 15.14
N SER A 204 21.12 16.97 14.96
CA SER A 204 21.78 18.24 14.70
C SER A 204 22.08 18.84 16.07
N LYS A 205 23.23 18.45 16.61
CA LYS A 205 24.01 19.08 17.71
C LYS A 205 23.31 19.38 19.03
#